data_AF-A0A3M3JGJ2-F1
#
_entry.id   AF-A0A3M3JGJ2-F1
#
_cell.length_a   1.000
_cell.length_b   1.000
_cell.length_c   1.000
_cell.angle_alpha   90.00
_cell.angle_beta   90.00
_cell.angle_gamma   90.00
#
_symmetry.space_group_name_H-M   'P 1'
#
loop_
_entity.id
_entity.type
_entity.pdbx_description
1 polymer ?
#
loop_
_entity_poly.entity_id
_entity_poly.type
_entity_poly.pdbx_seq_one_letter_code
_entity_poly.pdbx_strand_id
1 'polypeptide(L)'
;FATTFDLRDYPSGGTYPGMWDEAIEQQFEFTLVQTFLFEDRNKAKDKFKKHVADLGSVERDSRQTEELENAIEAITLGDKAFGRYHASLIVFGKTPDQAIENGTKMASVFTVRDATFVRSTMSNIDTWYTQFPGVTEAMYPMMKSTENLACSFSLHSTPTGKVKGNP
;
A
#
# COMPACT_ATOMS: atom_id res chain seq x y z
N PHE A 1 -7.06 -16.11 -16.33
CA PHE A 1 -7.31 -16.38 -14.90
C PHE A 1 -6.61 -15.32 -14.07
N ALA A 2 -7.05 -15.08 -12.83
CA ALA A 2 -6.45 -14.08 -11.96
C ALA A 2 -6.43 -14.52 -10.50
N THR A 3 -5.48 -13.99 -9.75
CA THR A 3 -5.44 -14.03 -8.28
C THR A 3 -5.40 -12.60 -7.74
N THR A 4 -6.16 -12.37 -6.68
CA THR A 4 -6.32 -11.06 -6.05
C THR A 4 -5.65 -11.05 -4.68
N PHE A 5 -5.10 -9.89 -4.31
CA PHE A 5 -4.42 -9.68 -3.05
C PHE A 5 -4.73 -8.31 -2.47
N ASP A 6 -4.81 -8.24 -1.15
CA ASP A 6 -4.97 -7.01 -0.37
C ASP A 6 -3.66 -6.68 0.32
N LEU A 7 -3.26 -5.40 0.29
CA LEU A 7 -2.14 -4.95 1.11
C LEU A 7 -2.55 -4.95 2.58
N ARG A 8 -1.93 -5.85 3.36
CA ARG A 8 -2.18 -5.99 4.79
C ARG A 8 -1.21 -5.17 5.63
N ASP A 9 0.07 -5.28 5.32
CA ASP A 9 1.14 -4.63 6.07
C ASP A 9 1.95 -3.73 5.14
N TYR A 10 2.08 -2.47 5.53
CA TYR A 10 2.88 -1.48 4.83
C TYR A 10 4.30 -1.42 5.43
N PRO A 11 5.35 -1.13 4.64
CA PRO A 11 6.73 -1.15 5.12
C PRO A 11 6.95 -0.34 6.40
N SER A 12 7.54 -0.98 7.40
CA SER A 12 7.76 -0.44 8.75
C SER A 12 9.08 0.32 8.87
N GLY A 13 10.08 0.01 8.02
CA GLY A 13 11.39 0.67 7.96
C GLY A 13 11.40 2.05 7.32
N GLY A 14 10.23 2.64 7.03
CA GLY A 14 10.08 3.92 6.35
C GLY A 14 9.76 3.77 4.85
N THR A 15 9.62 4.90 4.17
CA THR A 15 9.30 4.96 2.74
C THR A 15 10.37 5.72 1.97
N TYR A 16 10.67 5.25 0.76
CA TYR A 16 11.58 5.90 -0.17
C TYR A 16 11.02 5.83 -1.60
N PRO A 17 11.35 6.80 -2.48
CA PRO A 17 10.92 6.75 -3.88
C PRO A 17 11.41 5.48 -4.58
N GLY A 18 10.54 4.82 -5.34
CA GLY A 18 10.89 3.60 -6.08
C GLY A 18 10.79 2.32 -5.26
N MET A 19 10.24 2.37 -4.04
CA MET A 19 10.16 1.21 -3.14
C MET A 19 9.44 -0.01 -3.72
N TRP A 20 8.65 0.17 -4.78
CA TRP A 20 7.87 -0.87 -5.46
C TRP A 20 8.27 -1.05 -6.94
N ASP A 21 9.41 -0.51 -7.38
CA ASP A 21 9.85 -0.59 -8.78
C ASP A 21 10.03 -2.04 -9.27
N GLU A 22 10.43 -2.96 -8.39
CA GLU A 22 10.61 -4.38 -8.74
C GLU A 22 9.30 -5.07 -9.18
N ALA A 23 8.15 -4.52 -8.80
CA ALA A 23 6.86 -5.02 -9.27
C ALA A 23 6.72 -4.83 -10.80
N ILE A 24 7.23 -3.74 -11.35
CA ILE A 24 7.17 -3.41 -12.79
C ILE A 24 8.09 -4.33 -13.61
N GLU A 25 9.15 -4.85 -12.98
CA GLU A 25 10.10 -5.75 -13.62
C GLU A 25 9.55 -7.18 -13.82
N GLN A 26 8.40 -7.49 -13.24
CA GLN A 26 7.81 -8.82 -13.34
C GLN A 26 7.29 -9.11 -14.75
N GLN A 27 7.67 -10.27 -15.28
CA GLN A 27 7.32 -10.72 -16.64
C GLN A 27 5.95 -11.39 -16.73
N PHE A 28 4.94 -10.83 -16.06
CA PHE A 28 3.55 -11.28 -16.13
C PHE A 28 2.61 -10.09 -15.95
N GLU A 29 1.39 -10.24 -16.46
CA GLU A 29 0.37 -9.21 -16.39
C GLU A 29 -0.15 -9.06 -14.95
N PHE A 30 -0.26 -7.82 -14.49
CA PHE A 30 -0.87 -7.49 -13.21
C PHE A 30 -1.53 -6.10 -13.25
N THR A 31 -2.37 -5.82 -12.25
CA THR A 31 -2.92 -4.51 -11.96
C THR A 31 -2.69 -4.22 -10.49
N LEU A 32 -1.91 -3.18 -10.20
CA LEU A 32 -1.74 -2.64 -8.86
C LEU A 32 -2.57 -1.36 -8.76
N VAL A 33 -3.56 -1.36 -7.88
CA VAL A 33 -4.39 -0.19 -7.60
C VAL A 33 -3.97 0.35 -6.25
N GLN A 34 -3.67 1.65 -6.20
CA GLN A 34 -3.40 2.35 -4.96
C GLN A 34 -4.39 3.48 -4.82
N THR A 35 -5.02 3.57 -3.65
CA THR A 35 -6.03 4.59 -3.39
C THR A 35 -5.68 5.31 -2.10
N PHE A 36 -5.84 6.63 -2.14
CA PHE A 36 -5.63 7.50 -1.00
C PHE A 36 -6.82 8.42 -0.81
N LEU A 37 -7.53 8.23 0.29
CA LEU A 37 -8.67 9.05 0.68
C LEU A 37 -8.24 10.00 1.79
N PHE A 38 -8.17 11.30 1.50
CA PHE A 38 -7.82 12.31 2.49
C PHE A 38 -8.71 12.20 3.73
N GLU A 39 -8.09 12.24 4.89
CA GLU A 39 -8.79 12.31 6.17
C GLU A 39 -8.81 13.77 6.64
N ASP A 40 -9.91 14.18 7.28
CA ASP A 40 -9.97 15.48 7.93
C ASP A 40 -8.87 15.61 9.00
N ARG A 41 -8.25 16.80 9.06
CA ARG A 41 -7.12 17.06 9.96
C ARG A 41 -7.47 16.80 11.43
N ASN A 42 -8.64 17.22 11.88
CA ASN A 42 -9.05 17.01 13.26
C ASN A 42 -9.31 15.53 13.54
N LYS A 43 -9.97 14.83 12.60
CA LYS A 43 -10.19 13.38 12.72
C LYS A 43 -8.88 12.58 12.76
N ALA A 44 -7.90 12.94 11.95
CA ALA A 44 -6.58 12.31 11.95
C ALA A 44 -5.86 12.53 13.29
N LYS A 45 -5.85 13.77 13.80
CA LYS A 45 -5.26 14.09 15.11
C LYS A 45 -5.93 13.31 16.24
N ASP A 46 -7.26 13.22 16.25
CA ASP A 46 -8.00 12.50 17.29
C ASP A 46 -7.69 11.00 17.26
N LYS A 47 -7.54 10.40 16.07
CA LYS A 47 -7.12 8.99 15.93
C LYS A 47 -5.71 8.78 16.48
N PHE A 48 -4.75 9.66 16.17
CA PHE A 48 -3.39 9.54 16.69
C PHE A 48 -3.31 9.76 18.20
N LYS A 49 -4.03 10.75 18.74
CA LYS A 49 -4.10 10.97 20.20
C LYS A 49 -4.65 9.75 20.95
N LYS A 50 -5.69 9.10 20.42
CA LYS A 50 -6.20 7.85 20.96
C LYS A 50 -5.14 6.76 20.94
N HIS A 51 -4.45 6.61 19.80
CA HIS A 51 -3.39 5.61 19.66
C HIS A 51 -2.21 5.85 20.63
N VAL A 52 -1.82 7.11 20.85
CA VAL A 52 -0.82 7.49 21.87
C VAL A 52 -1.28 7.13 23.28
N ALA A 53 -2.54 7.42 23.62
CA ALA A 53 -3.10 7.09 24.92
C ALA A 53 -3.15 5.56 25.15
N ASP A 54 -3.52 4.80 24.12
CA ASP A 54 -3.57 3.34 24.16
C ASP A 54 -2.16 2.75 24.34
N LEU A 55 -1.15 3.23 23.60
CA LEU A 55 0.24 2.79 23.74
C LEU A 55 0.85 3.16 25.10
N GLY A 56 0.61 4.38 25.58
CA GLY A 56 1.12 4.87 26.86
C GLY A 56 0.56 4.10 28.07
N SER A 57 -0.50 3.33 27.89
CA SER A 57 -1.03 2.41 28.91
C SER A 57 -0.25 1.09 29.03
N VAL A 58 0.54 0.74 28.01
CA VAL A 58 1.28 -0.53 27.90
C VAL A 58 2.80 -0.32 28.07
N GLU A 59 3.38 0.63 27.34
CA GLU A 59 4.80 1.02 27.43
C GLU A 59 4.91 2.55 27.37
N ARG A 60 5.43 3.19 28.42
CA ARG A 60 5.74 4.63 28.40
C ARG A 60 7.01 4.87 27.58
N ASP A 61 7.00 5.90 26.73
CA ASP A 61 8.13 6.34 25.88
C ASP A 61 8.69 5.28 24.91
N SER A 62 7.83 4.71 24.07
CA SER A 62 8.31 3.96 22.90
C SER A 62 8.61 4.91 21.73
N ARG A 63 9.54 4.54 20.84
CA ARG A 63 9.77 5.22 19.55
C ARG A 63 8.48 5.43 18.75
N GLN A 64 7.55 4.48 18.85
CA GLN A 64 6.26 4.55 18.16
C GLN A 64 5.38 5.68 18.73
N THR A 65 5.44 5.93 20.03
CA THR A 65 4.74 7.05 20.68
C THR A 65 5.31 8.38 20.20
N GLU A 66 6.64 8.54 20.17
CA GLU A 66 7.30 9.75 19.66
C GLU A 66 6.94 10.02 18.18
N GLU A 67 6.91 8.99 17.34
CA GLU A 67 6.51 9.12 15.93
C GLU A 67 5.07 9.63 15.77
N LEU A 68 4.15 9.18 16.62
CA LEU A 68 2.75 9.63 16.61
C LEU A 68 2.62 11.07 17.11
N GLU A 69 3.36 11.46 18.13
CA GLU A 69 3.38 12.84 18.64
C GLU A 69 3.93 13.81 17.59
N ASN A 70 5.05 13.45 16.95
CA ASN A 70 5.61 14.20 15.82
C ASN A 70 4.61 14.31 14.65
N ALA A 71 3.85 13.24 14.37
CA ALA A 71 2.80 13.28 13.34
C ALA A 71 1.64 14.23 13.72
N ILE A 72 1.23 14.28 14.99
CA ILE A 72 0.21 15.22 15.49
C ILE A 72 0.69 16.67 15.32
N GLU A 73 1.95 16.95 15.64
CA GLU A 73 2.55 18.27 15.46
C GLU A 73 2.55 18.68 13.98
N ALA A 74 3.03 17.80 13.09
CA ALA A 74 3.05 18.05 11.65
C ALA A 74 1.65 18.33 11.06
N ILE A 75 0.61 17.63 11.54
CA ILE A 75 -0.78 17.94 11.14
C ILE A 75 -1.23 19.31 11.67
N THR A 76 -0.79 19.69 12.88
CA THR A 76 -1.13 20.97 13.52
C THR A 76 -0.52 22.14 12.74
N LEU A 77 0.74 22.02 12.34
CA LEU A 77 1.46 23.01 11.55
C LEU A 77 0.98 23.05 10.09
N GLY A 78 0.36 21.97 9.61
CA GLY A 78 -0.13 21.85 8.24
C GLY A 78 0.94 21.36 7.26
N ASP A 79 2.08 20.88 7.77
CA ASP A 79 3.20 20.37 6.97
C ASP A 79 2.86 19.03 6.30
N LYS A 80 1.98 18.25 6.92
CA LYS A 80 1.59 16.91 6.44
C LYS A 80 0.09 16.73 6.42
N ALA A 81 -0.39 16.16 5.33
CA ALA A 81 -1.74 15.63 5.24
C ALA A 81 -1.71 14.10 5.37
N PHE A 82 -2.77 13.55 5.96
CA PHE A 82 -2.94 12.13 6.15
C PHE A 82 -4.22 11.66 5.46
N GLY A 83 -4.21 10.39 5.07
CA GLY A 83 -5.35 9.76 4.43
C GLY A 83 -5.40 8.28 4.72
N ARG A 84 -6.56 7.69 4.43
CA ARG A 84 -6.74 6.25 4.39
C ARG A 84 -6.14 5.75 3.08
N TYR A 85 -5.01 5.08 3.20
CA TYR A 85 -4.33 4.42 2.11
C TYR A 85 -4.75 2.95 2.05
N HIS A 86 -4.99 2.45 0.85
CA HIS A 86 -5.12 1.03 0.57
C HIS A 86 -4.49 0.70 -0.78
N ALA A 87 -4.07 -0.55 -0.95
CA ALA A 87 -3.65 -1.05 -2.24
C ALA A 87 -4.21 -2.46 -2.47
N SER A 88 -4.63 -2.72 -3.70
CA SER A 88 -5.01 -4.05 -4.18
C SER A 88 -4.14 -4.46 -5.35
N LEU A 89 -3.92 -5.76 -5.46
CA LEU A 89 -3.12 -6.34 -6.52
C LEU A 89 -3.92 -7.45 -7.18
N ILE A 90 -4.01 -7.40 -8.50
CA ILE A 90 -4.57 -8.47 -9.33
C ILE A 90 -3.46 -8.99 -10.22
N VAL A 91 -3.17 -10.28 -10.16
CA VAL A 91 -2.13 -10.93 -10.96
C VAL A 91 -2.75 -11.94 -11.90
N PHE A 92 -2.39 -11.88 -13.17
CA PHE A 92 -3.01 -12.68 -14.22
C PHE A 92 -2.15 -13.86 -14.65
N GLY A 93 -2.80 -14.88 -15.21
CA GLY A 93 -2.17 -16.05 -15.81
C GLY A 93 -3.06 -16.70 -16.86
N LYS A 94 -2.43 -17.41 -17.81
CA LYS A 94 -3.11 -18.12 -18.91
C LYS A 94 -3.86 -19.36 -18.41
N THR A 95 -3.41 -19.94 -17.30
CA THR A 95 -4.08 -21.05 -16.60
C THR A 95 -4.32 -20.67 -15.13
N PRO A 96 -5.20 -21.37 -14.39
CA PRO A 96 -5.38 -21.16 -12.95
C PRO A 96 -4.07 -21.31 -12.18
N ASP A 97 -3.30 -22.37 -12.46
CA ASP A 97 -2.03 -22.65 -11.80
C ASP A 97 -1.01 -21.55 -12.06
N GLN A 98 -0.92 -21.07 -13.31
CA GLN A 98 -0.03 -19.97 -13.65
C GLN A 98 -0.43 -18.66 -12.94
N ALA A 99 -1.73 -18.38 -12.77
CA ALA A 99 -2.16 -17.19 -12.03
C ALA A 99 -1.81 -17.28 -10.53
N ILE A 100 -1.80 -18.48 -9.95
CA ILE A 100 -1.37 -18.72 -8.57
C ILE A 100 0.14 -18.57 -8.42
N GLU A 101 0.91 -19.14 -9.36
CA GLU A 101 2.37 -19.04 -9.39
C GLU A 101 2.81 -17.58 -9.53
N ASN A 102 2.27 -16.86 -10.53
CA ASN A 102 2.57 -15.45 -10.75
C ASN A 102 2.18 -14.61 -9.52
N GLY A 103 1.00 -14.86 -8.95
CA GLY A 103 0.54 -14.14 -7.74
C GLY A 103 1.46 -14.35 -6.55
N THR A 104 1.89 -15.59 -6.31
CA THR A 104 2.84 -15.93 -5.24
C THR A 104 4.19 -15.25 -5.46
N LYS A 105 4.69 -15.25 -6.71
CA LYS A 105 5.93 -14.56 -7.08
C LYS A 105 5.81 -13.05 -6.84
N MET A 106 4.72 -12.42 -7.27
CA MET A 106 4.50 -10.99 -7.05
C MET A 106 4.42 -10.65 -5.57
N ALA A 107 3.67 -11.40 -4.78
CA ALA A 107 3.59 -11.19 -3.33
C ALA A 107 4.97 -11.27 -2.67
N SER A 108 5.82 -12.21 -3.10
CA SER A 108 7.19 -12.33 -2.57
C SER A 108 8.08 -11.11 -2.84
N VAL A 109 7.90 -10.45 -3.99
CA VAL A 109 8.63 -9.21 -4.34
C VAL A 109 8.32 -8.11 -3.33
N PHE A 110 7.04 -7.94 -2.98
CA PHE A 110 6.63 -6.97 -1.97
C PHE A 110 7.13 -7.35 -0.57
N THR A 111 7.12 -8.64 -0.21
CA THR A 111 7.61 -9.10 1.10
C THR A 111 9.08 -8.77 1.32
N VAL A 112 9.93 -8.87 0.28
CA VAL A 112 11.34 -8.45 0.35
C VAL A 112 11.50 -6.96 0.65
N ARG A 113 10.46 -6.16 0.36
CA ARG A 113 10.37 -4.72 0.62
C ARG A 113 9.53 -4.39 1.86
N ASP A 114 9.36 -5.36 2.77
CA ASP A 114 8.56 -5.24 4.00
C ASP A 114 7.08 -4.90 3.77
N ALA A 115 6.56 -5.12 2.57
CA ALA A 115 5.14 -4.96 2.24
C ALA A 115 4.47 -6.33 2.12
N THR A 116 3.40 -6.57 2.86
CA THR A 116 2.70 -7.87 2.83
C THR A 116 1.40 -7.76 2.08
N PHE A 117 1.35 -8.37 0.89
CA PHE A 117 0.11 -8.61 0.15
C PHE A 117 -0.43 -10.00 0.48
N VAL A 118 -1.64 -10.08 1.02
CA VAL A 118 -2.31 -11.34 1.37
C VAL A 118 -3.37 -11.68 0.35
N ARG A 119 -3.53 -12.97 0.02
CA ARG A 119 -4.51 -13.41 -0.98
C ARG A 119 -5.95 -13.09 -0.52
N SER A 120 -6.71 -12.44 -1.38
CA SER A 120 -8.08 -12.01 -1.14
C SER A 120 -9.05 -13.16 -1.35
N THR A 121 -9.25 -14.00 -0.32
CA THR A 121 -10.17 -15.14 -0.40
C THR A 121 -11.61 -14.68 -0.19
N MET A 122 -11.91 -14.15 0.99
CA MET A 122 -13.24 -13.64 1.34
C MET A 122 -13.49 -12.25 0.75
N SER A 123 -12.45 -11.42 0.67
CA SER A 123 -12.47 -10.06 0.14
C SER A 123 -12.39 -9.99 -1.38
N ASN A 124 -12.31 -11.12 -2.09
CA ASN A 124 -12.00 -11.16 -3.53
C ASN A 124 -12.85 -10.20 -4.36
N ILE A 125 -14.16 -10.18 -4.10
CA ILE A 125 -15.11 -9.31 -4.81
C ILE A 125 -14.80 -7.83 -4.54
N ASP A 126 -14.55 -7.47 -3.29
CA ASP A 126 -14.23 -6.09 -2.90
C ASP A 126 -12.90 -5.66 -3.50
N THR A 127 -11.86 -6.49 -3.38
CA THR A 127 -10.53 -6.28 -3.97
C THR A 127 -10.60 -6.12 -5.48
N TRP A 128 -11.47 -6.87 -6.15
CA TRP A 128 -11.72 -6.71 -7.57
C TRP A 128 -12.41 -5.38 -7.88
N TYR A 129 -13.33 -4.91 -7.04
CA TYR A 129 -14.03 -3.65 -7.29
C TYR A 129 -13.15 -2.41 -7.07
N THR A 130 -12.10 -2.48 -6.26
CA THR A 130 -11.26 -1.30 -5.99
C THR A 130 -10.58 -0.72 -7.23
N GLN A 131 -10.48 -1.45 -8.34
CA GLN A 131 -9.97 -0.90 -9.62
C GLN A 131 -10.92 0.10 -10.28
N PHE A 132 -12.19 0.16 -9.87
CA PHE A 132 -13.13 1.15 -10.39
C PHE A 132 -13.06 2.46 -9.59
N PRO A 133 -13.04 3.62 -10.27
CA PRO A 133 -13.05 4.90 -9.59
C PRO A 133 -14.36 5.04 -8.78
N GLY A 134 -14.24 5.55 -7.55
CA GLY A 134 -15.38 5.77 -6.65
C GLY A 134 -15.64 4.66 -5.64
N VAL A 135 -14.95 3.52 -5.73
CA VAL A 135 -14.94 2.51 -4.67
C VAL A 135 -14.02 2.99 -3.55
N THR A 136 -14.60 3.42 -2.45
CA THR A 136 -13.86 3.97 -1.30
C THR A 136 -13.66 2.98 -0.15
N GLU A 137 -14.39 1.87 -0.19
CA GLU A 137 -14.30 0.80 0.80
C GLU A 137 -13.36 -0.28 0.29
N ALA A 138 -12.32 -0.55 1.07
CA ALA A 138 -11.32 -1.56 0.78
C ALA A 138 -10.88 -2.22 2.08
N MET A 139 -10.34 -3.44 1.98
CA MET A 139 -9.78 -4.13 3.12
C MET A 139 -8.51 -3.44 3.61
N TYR A 140 -8.26 -3.54 4.92
CA TYR A 140 -7.04 -3.07 5.59
C TYR A 140 -6.64 -1.61 5.28
N PRO A 141 -7.55 -0.62 5.37
CA PRO A 141 -7.18 0.77 5.17
C PRO A 141 -6.21 1.21 6.29
N MET A 142 -5.08 1.78 5.89
CA MET A 142 -4.05 2.25 6.81
C MET A 142 -3.95 3.76 6.76
N MET A 143 -3.77 4.40 7.92
CA MET A 143 -3.49 5.83 7.95
C MET A 143 -2.04 6.07 7.50
N LYS A 144 -1.86 6.82 6.41
CA LYS A 144 -0.55 7.15 5.83
C LYS A 144 -0.46 8.62 5.47
N SER A 145 0.74 9.15 5.48
CA SER A 145 0.97 10.54 5.08
C SER A 145 1.02 10.67 3.56
N THR A 146 0.91 11.90 3.06
CA THR A 146 1.12 12.19 1.63
C THR A 146 2.54 11.89 1.16
N GLU A 147 3.56 11.93 2.03
CA GLU A 147 4.91 11.51 1.63
C GLU A 147 5.02 10.00 1.45
N ASN A 148 4.35 9.22 2.31
CA ASN A 148 4.29 7.77 2.10
C ASN A 148 3.64 7.45 0.75
N LEU A 149 2.55 8.14 0.43
CA LEU A 149 1.89 8.03 -0.87
C LEU A 149 2.83 8.37 -2.03
N ALA A 150 3.55 9.49 -1.94
CA ALA A 150 4.48 9.91 -2.99
C ALA A 150 5.57 8.85 -3.24
N CYS A 151 6.05 8.21 -2.18
CA CYS A 151 7.07 7.16 -2.28
C CYS A 151 6.52 5.86 -2.91
N SER A 152 5.33 5.40 -2.52
CA SER A 152 4.73 4.17 -3.08
C SER A 152 4.16 4.33 -4.49
N PHE A 153 3.81 5.55 -4.88
CA PHE A 153 3.41 5.88 -6.26
C PHE A 153 4.60 6.09 -7.20
N SER A 154 5.79 6.30 -6.66
CA SER A 154 7.00 6.43 -7.46
C SER A 154 7.33 5.06 -8.05
N LEU A 155 6.75 4.78 -9.22
CA LEU A 155 6.89 3.59 -10.01
C LEU A 155 7.72 3.96 -11.25
N HIS A 156 9.03 3.93 -11.11
CA HIS A 156 9.94 4.29 -12.18
C HIS A 156 10.00 3.15 -13.20
N SER A 157 9.42 3.38 -14.38
CA SER A 157 9.62 2.46 -15.49
C SER A 157 11.01 2.68 -16.09
N THR A 158 11.84 1.65 -16.05
CA THR A 158 12.98 1.58 -16.98
C THR A 158 12.41 1.24 -18.36
N PRO A 159 12.66 2.03 -19.42
CA PRO A 159 12.11 1.73 -20.74
C PRO A 159 12.67 0.40 -21.24
N THR A 160 11.84 -0.63 -21.26
CA THR A 160 12.15 -1.93 -21.86
C THR A 160 11.59 -1.96 -23.29
N GLY A 161 12.37 -1.45 -24.24
CA GLY A 161 12.10 -1.64 -25.66
C GLY A 161 12.71 -2.95 -26.17
N LYS A 162 11.99 -3.68 -27.05
CA LYS A 162 12.64 -4.77 -27.81
C LYS A 162 13.63 -4.14 -28.79
N VAL A 163 14.81 -4.75 -28.92
CA VAL A 163 15.86 -4.32 -29.90
C VAL A 163 15.35 -4.42 -31.35
N LYS A 164 14.38 -5.31 -31.63
CA LYS A 164 13.69 -5.43 -32.92
C LYS A 164 12.23 -5.86 -32.74
N GLY A 165 11.37 -5.44 -33.68
CA GLY A 165 9.99 -5.91 -33.80
C GLY A 165 9.04 -5.30 -32.78
N ASN A 166 9.12 -3.99 -32.58
CA ASN A 166 7.99 -3.26 -31.99
C ASN A 166 6.92 -3.08 -33.09
N PRO A 167 5.64 -3.38 -32.82
CA PRO A 167 4.55 -3.18 -33.76
C PRO A 167 4.33 -1.69 -34.10
#